data_AF-A0A3S3C8J0-F1
#
_entry.id   AF-A0A3S3C8J0-F1
#
_cell.length_a   1.000
_cell.length_b   1.000
_cell.length_c   1.000
_cell.angle_alpha   90.00
_cell.angle_beta   90.00
_cell.angle_gamma   90.00
#
_symmetry.space_group_name_H-M   'P 1'
#
loop_
_entity.id
_entity.type
_entity.pdbx_description
1 polymer ?
#
loop_
_entity_poly.entity_id
_entity_poly.type
_entity_poly.pdbx_seq_one_letter_code
_entity_poly.pdbx_strand_id
1 'polypeptide(L)'
;AFDGAGMSPSDILQSWKRSNSTSPAAADYVAAGSFDDAAEAKRVAAALKPFGRTEIQRTELDGNDWYAVNVYPDGHGSVDDVLKAAWSHGAPDALVVRD
;
A
#
# COMPACT_ATOMS: atom_id res chain seq x y z
N ALA A 1 -29.14 -11.22 13.60
CA ALA A 1 -29.48 -10.36 12.46
C ALA A 1 -28.27 -9.49 12.19
N PHE A 2 -27.68 -9.56 11.00
CA PHE A 2 -26.57 -8.70 10.61
C PHE A 2 -27.19 -7.42 10.06
N ASP A 3 -27.17 -6.36 10.85
CA ASP A 3 -27.80 -5.08 10.52
C ASP A 3 -26.93 -4.33 9.50
N GLY A 4 -27.54 -4.00 8.37
CA GLY A 4 -26.91 -3.41 7.20
C GLY A 4 -26.63 -1.91 7.37
N ALA A 5 -25.61 -1.57 8.13
CA ALA A 5 -24.95 -0.27 8.01
C ALA A 5 -23.72 -0.45 7.11
N GLY A 6 -23.91 -0.26 5.80
CA GLY A 6 -22.80 -0.19 4.86
C GLY A 6 -21.82 0.86 5.35
N MET A 7 -20.59 0.45 5.66
CA MET A 7 -19.54 1.38 6.03
C MET A 7 -19.44 2.44 4.92
N SER A 8 -19.60 3.71 5.28
CA SER A 8 -19.43 4.78 4.31
C SER A 8 -17.99 4.73 3.81
N PRO A 9 -17.71 5.06 2.53
CA PRO A 9 -16.33 5.10 2.02
C PRO A 9 -15.39 5.95 2.89
N SER A 10 -15.94 7.00 3.51
CA SER A 10 -15.26 7.83 4.51
C SER A 10 -14.93 7.11 5.81
N ASP A 11 -15.78 6.22 6.31
CA ASP A 11 -15.53 5.42 7.52
C ASP A 11 -14.41 4.40 7.27
N ILE A 12 -14.39 3.81 6.08
CA ILE A 12 -13.31 2.91 5.63
C ILE A 12 -12.00 3.70 5.53
N LEU A 13 -12.02 4.89 4.90
CA LEU A 13 -10.85 5.77 4.80
C LEU A 13 -10.33 6.22 6.17
N GLN A 14 -11.23 6.56 7.09
CA GLN A 14 -10.89 7.02 8.44
C GLN A 14 -10.31 5.89 9.28
N SER A 15 -10.87 4.68 9.17
CA SER A 15 -10.35 3.50 9.87
C SER A 15 -8.98 3.11 9.32
N TRP A 16 -8.79 3.20 8.00
CA TRP A 16 -7.48 3.01 7.37
C TRP A 16 -6.48 4.10 7.78
N LYS A 17 -6.83 5.39 7.71
CA LYS A 17 -5.98 6.52 8.17
C LYS A 17 -5.59 6.36 9.64
N ARG A 18 -6.53 5.98 10.51
CA ARG A 18 -6.29 5.78 11.94
C ARG A 18 -5.28 4.65 12.18
N SER A 19 -5.45 3.52 11.51
CA SER A 19 -4.50 2.39 11.58
C SER A 19 -3.14 2.72 10.94
N ASN A 20 -3.09 3.70 10.04
CA ASN A 20 -1.90 4.10 9.30
C ASN A 20 -1.23 5.40 9.85
N SER A 21 -1.65 5.88 11.03
CA SER A 21 -1.20 7.16 11.62
C SER A 21 0.28 7.19 12.02
N THR A 22 0.99 6.07 11.97
CA THR A 22 2.44 5.98 12.20
C THR A 22 3.29 6.14 10.93
N SER A 23 2.66 6.26 9.76
CA SER A 23 3.37 6.59 8.52
C SER A 23 3.71 8.09 8.50
N PRO A 24 4.96 8.47 8.18
CA PRO A 24 5.36 9.87 8.14
C PRO A 24 4.49 10.65 7.15
N ALA A 25 4.12 11.87 7.55
CA ALA A 25 3.23 12.83 6.90
C ALA A 25 2.96 12.58 5.39
N ALA A 26 1.67 12.48 5.07
CA ALA A 26 1.05 12.36 3.75
C ALA A 26 1.87 12.95 2.59
N ALA A 27 2.81 12.16 2.08
CA ALA A 27 3.52 12.41 0.84
C ALA A 27 2.93 11.47 -0.21
N ASP A 28 2.85 11.93 -1.46
CA ASP A 28 2.44 11.10 -2.59
C ASP A 28 3.21 9.78 -2.57
N TYR A 29 2.50 8.65 -2.59
CA TYR A 29 3.10 7.33 -2.52
C TYR A 29 2.44 6.36 -3.50
N VAL A 30 3.13 5.28 -3.84
CA VAL A 30 2.61 4.22 -4.69
C VAL A 30 2.19 3.05 -3.81
N ALA A 31 0.90 2.71 -3.83
CA ALA A 31 0.43 1.44 -3.32
C ALA A 31 0.70 0.37 -4.38
N ALA A 32 1.67 -0.52 -4.13
CA ALA A 32 2.11 -1.57 -5.05
C ALA A 32 1.30 -2.88 -4.91
N GLY A 33 0.18 -2.85 -4.20
CA GLY A 33 -0.75 -3.96 -4.08
C GLY A 33 -0.86 -4.55 -2.68
N SER A 34 -1.78 -5.50 -2.56
CA SER A 34 -2.09 -6.25 -1.34
C SER A 34 -1.97 -7.74 -1.62
N PHE A 35 -1.28 -8.46 -0.76
CA PHE A 35 -0.94 -9.87 -0.93
C PHE A 35 -1.42 -10.66 0.29
N ASP A 36 -1.94 -11.86 0.10
CA ASP A 36 -2.23 -12.81 1.18
C ASP A 36 -0.98 -13.63 1.58
N ASP A 37 0.09 -13.58 0.78
CA ASP A 37 1.38 -14.22 1.07
C ASP A 37 2.47 -13.21 1.45
N ALA A 38 3.10 -13.46 2.60
CA ALA A 38 4.16 -12.60 3.13
C ALA A 38 5.43 -12.64 2.27
N ALA A 39 5.73 -13.76 1.61
CA ALA A 39 6.93 -13.89 0.79
C ALA A 39 6.78 -13.13 -0.53
N GLU A 40 5.59 -13.14 -1.12
CA GLU A 40 5.24 -12.34 -2.29
C GLU A 40 5.34 -10.85 -2.02
N ALA A 41 4.72 -10.36 -0.94
CA ALA A 41 4.85 -8.97 -0.53
C ALA A 41 6.32 -8.55 -0.33
N LYS A 42 7.14 -9.42 0.27
CA LYS A 42 8.59 -9.18 0.44
C LYS A 42 9.34 -9.16 -0.89
N ARG A 43 8.97 -10.00 -1.85
CA ARG A 43 9.59 -10.02 -3.19
C ARG A 43 9.30 -8.71 -3.93
N VAL A 44 8.04 -8.26 -3.93
CA VAL A 44 7.64 -7.00 -4.57
C VAL A 44 8.32 -5.81 -3.88
N ALA A 45 8.31 -5.75 -2.54
CA ALA A 45 9.02 -4.71 -1.81
C ALA A 45 10.53 -4.70 -2.13
N ALA A 46 11.18 -5.86 -2.17
CA ALA A 46 12.62 -5.93 -2.51
C ALA A 46 12.92 -5.44 -3.92
N ALA A 47 12.04 -5.73 -4.88
CA ALA A 47 12.18 -5.25 -6.26
C ALA A 47 12.01 -3.73 -6.38
N LEU A 48 11.21 -3.12 -5.49
CA LEU A 48 10.90 -1.69 -5.51
C LEU A 48 11.83 -0.82 -4.65
N LYS A 49 12.65 -1.43 -3.79
CA LYS A 49 13.67 -0.72 -2.98
C LYS A 49 14.60 0.23 -3.74
N PRO A 50 15.03 -0.08 -4.99
CA PRO A 50 15.89 0.84 -5.75
C PRO A 50 15.18 2.13 -6.19
N PHE A 51 13.85 2.15 -6.19
CA PHE A 51 13.03 3.25 -6.68
C PHE A 51 12.44 4.10 -5.57
N GLY A 52 12.61 3.69 -4.31
CA GLY A 52 12.13 4.45 -3.16
C GLY A 52 12.13 3.63 -1.87
N ARG A 53 11.60 4.25 -0.81
CA ARG A 53 11.44 3.61 0.49
C ARG A 53 10.21 2.71 0.47
N THR A 54 10.44 1.40 0.61
CA THR A 54 9.37 0.40 0.64
C THR A 54 8.91 0.12 2.07
N GLU A 55 7.61 -0.04 2.26
CA GLU A 55 6.98 -0.42 3.52
C GLU A 55 6.01 -1.58 3.28
N ILE A 56 6.01 -2.57 4.17
CA ILE A 56 5.03 -3.66 4.17
C ILE A 56 4.18 -3.52 5.43
N GLN A 57 2.88 -3.33 5.24
CA GLN A 57 1.92 -3.28 6.34
C GLN A 57 1.18 -4.60 6.42
N ARG A 58 1.26 -5.25 7.58
CA ARG A 58 0.49 -6.45 7.89
C ARG A 58 -0.81 -6.04 8.55
N THR A 59 -1.94 -6.56 8.08
CA THR A 59 -3.26 -6.37 8.68
C THR A 59 -3.97 -7.71 8.72
N GLU A 60 -4.62 -8.03 9.84
CA GLU A 60 -5.52 -9.17 9.92
C GLU A 60 -6.92 -8.74 9.48
N LEU A 61 -7.48 -9.40 8.48
CA LEU A 61 -8.83 -9.17 7.96
C LEU A 61 -9.53 -10.51 7.75
N ASP A 62 -10.70 -10.68 8.37
CA ASP A 62 -11.49 -11.92 8.32
C ASP A 62 -10.72 -13.19 8.77
N GLY A 63 -9.76 -13.03 9.69
CA GLY A 63 -8.91 -14.13 10.18
C GLY A 63 -7.76 -14.50 9.25
N ASN A 64 -7.57 -13.76 8.16
CA ASN A 64 -6.44 -13.89 7.24
C ASN A 64 -5.48 -12.72 7.38
N ASP A 65 -4.19 -13.01 7.25
CA ASP A 65 -3.16 -11.99 7.16
C ASP A 65 -3.08 -11.42 5.74
N TRP A 66 -3.13 -10.10 5.65
CA TRP A 66 -2.93 -9.34 4.42
C TRP A 66 -1.71 -8.44 4.55
N TYR A 67 -0.95 -8.34 3.47
CA TYR A 67 0.29 -7.60 3.38
C TYR A 67 0.16 -6.54 2.28
N ALA A 68 -0.01 -5.28 2.67
CA ALA A 68 0.01 -4.17 1.73
C ALA A 68 1.45 -3.67 1.53
N VAL A 69 1.86 -3.50 0.28
CA VAL A 69 3.18 -2.96 -0.07
C VAL A 69 3.02 -1.52 -0.54
N ASN A 70 3.64 -0.58 0.17
CA ASN A 70 3.67 0.84 -0.17
C ASN A 70 5.09 1.26 -0.52
N VAL A 71 5.24 2.16 -1.48
CA VAL A 71 6.55 2.71 -1.90
C VAL A 71 6.47 4.23 -1.87
N TYR A 72 7.32 4.84 -1.07
CA TYR A 72 7.44 6.28 -0.93
C TYR A 72 8.64 6.75 -1.78
N PRO A 73 8.47 7.73 -2.68
CA PRO A 73 9.59 8.32 -3.41
C PRO A 73 10.62 8.88 -2.44
N ASP A 74 11.90 8.59 -2.65
CA ASP A 74 13.02 9.03 -1.79
C ASP A 74 13.74 10.27 -2.37
N GLY A 75 13.21 10.87 -3.43
CA GLY A 75 13.77 12.03 -4.11
C GLY A 75 14.66 11.70 -5.33
N HIS A 76 14.90 10.42 -5.62
CA HIS A 76 15.67 9.98 -6.79
C HIS A 76 14.84 9.83 -8.08
N GLY A 77 13.52 9.98 -8.03
CA GLY A 77 12.60 9.87 -9.17
C GLY A 77 11.22 10.45 -8.88
N SER A 78 10.40 10.63 -9.91
CA SER A 78 9.00 11.09 -9.74
C SER A 78 8.11 9.92 -9.29
N VAL A 79 6.98 10.22 -8.65
CA VAL A 79 6.03 9.18 -8.23
C VAL A 79 5.53 8.33 -9.42
N ASP A 80 5.45 8.91 -10.61
CA ASP A 80 5.12 8.21 -11.86
C ASP A 80 6.21 7.22 -12.31
N ASP A 81 7.49 7.48 -12.02
CA ASP A 81 8.58 6.54 -12.30
C ASP A 81 8.50 5.33 -11.38
N VAL A 82 8.19 5.56 -10.10
CA VAL A 82 7.93 4.50 -9.11
C VAL A 82 6.73 3.66 -9.53
N LEU A 83 5.66 4.29 -10.01
CA LEU A 83 4.47 3.60 -10.50
C LEU A 83 4.78 2.68 -11.69
N LYS A 84 5.53 3.17 -12.68
CA LYS A 84 5.95 2.38 -13.84
C LYS A 84 6.85 1.21 -13.44
N ALA A 85 7.74 1.42 -12.47
CA ALA A 85 8.56 0.36 -11.90
C ALA A 85 7.67 -0.69 -11.20
N ALA A 86 6.69 -0.27 -10.41
CA ALA A 86 5.73 -1.17 -9.77
C ALA A 86 5.03 -2.10 -10.78
N TRP A 87 4.46 -1.55 -11.86
CA TRP A 87 3.85 -2.35 -12.91
C TRP A 87 4.82 -3.34 -13.56
N SER A 88 6.07 -2.95 -13.75
CA SER A 88 7.10 -3.79 -14.38
C SER A 88 7.65 -4.90 -13.46
N HIS A 89 7.51 -4.74 -12.13
CA HIS A 89 8.13 -5.59 -11.12
C HIS A 89 7.14 -6.44 -10.30
N GLY A 90 5.94 -6.67 -10.83
CA GLY A 90 4.97 -7.61 -10.26
C GLY A 90 3.86 -6.96 -9.43
N ALA A 91 3.69 -5.65 -9.55
CA ALA A 91 2.58 -4.91 -8.97
C ALA A 91 1.71 -4.29 -10.08
N PRO A 92 0.99 -5.10 -10.89
CA PRO A 92 0.22 -4.61 -12.04
C PRO A 92 -0.95 -3.69 -11.64
N ASP A 93 -1.50 -3.90 -10.44
CA ASP A 93 -2.59 -3.09 -9.88
C ASP A 93 -2.08 -1.88 -9.09
N ALA A 94 -0.80 -1.51 -9.24
CA ALA A 94 -0.23 -0.39 -8.51
C ALA A 94 -0.94 0.92 -8.85
N LEU A 95 -1.12 1.76 -7.84
CA LEU A 95 -1.78 3.05 -7.95
C LEU A 95 -1.08 4.13 -7.11
N VAL A 96 -1.10 5.36 -7.60
CA VAL A 96 -0.60 6.52 -6.87
C VAL A 96 -1.68 7.00 -5.93
N VAL A 97 -1.33 7.12 -4.65
CA VAL A 97 -2.14 7.77 -3.63
C VAL A 97 -1.58 9.16 -3.42
N ARG A 98 -2.44 10.16 -3.65
CA ARG A 98 -2.17 11.59 -3.39
C ARG A 98 -3.03 12.07 -2.23
N ASP A 99 -2.52 13.03 -1.45
CA ASP A 99 -3.30 13.80 -0.48
C ASP A 99 -3.95 15.02 -1.13
#